data_AF-A0A834MV15-F1
#
_entry.id   AF-A0A834MV15-F1
#
_cell.length_a   1.000
_cell.length_b   1.000
_cell.length_c   1.000
_cell.angle_alpha   90.00
_cell.angle_beta   90.00
_cell.angle_gamma   90.00
#
_symmetry.space_group_name_H-M   'P 1'
#
loop_
_entity.id
_entity.type
_entity.pdbx_description
1 polymer ?
#
loop_
_entity_poly.entity_id
_entity_poly.type
_entity_poly.pdbx_seq_one_letter_code
_entity_poly.pdbx_strand_id
1 'polypeptide(L)'
;MLQCGSLDIGEERQRRVAMMESLCQVNNKTNNGNDSNKENNNNNVNHHQNNNNNTITNNNNKNSGNNNSNSDCPDPQQRLAVLSFEQVRRLNDVMDEVVSIHGRGNFPTLEVRLRDLVTVVRSKLEGDPSNGGAGMRVRDIRLNGGAASHVLATESQPYNDLDLIFAVELSSGRNYDKVKAAVLGSLFDLLPEGVSRKRITTCSLKEAYVSKMVKVNNDGDRWSLISLGNSRGHRNVELKFVDSMRRQFEFSVDSFQIVLDSLLLFYECSKLPIGENFYPTVVGESVYGDFQEALYHLHKKLISTRHPEEIRGGGLLKYCNLLVKMYKPSQPDYIKTLERYMCSRFFIDFPDISQQRAKLENYLWNHFVGPEEEALKYQYLMLLHSVVEESTVCLMGHERRQTLALIESLACQVLYQEQQQRLTNHQQAPPGPPATYVYANGYYYAPVIPAACYTCTCNSWMACSS
;
A
#
# COMPACT_ATOMS: atom_id res chain seq x y z
N MET A 1 36.35 45.05 -9.60
CA MET A 1 35.10 44.58 -10.22
C MET A 1 34.75 43.23 -9.62
N LEU A 2 33.47 43.00 -9.45
CA LEU A 2 32.82 42.05 -8.54
C LEU A 2 33.30 40.60 -8.64
N GLN A 3 33.57 40.03 -7.47
CA GLN A 3 33.83 38.62 -7.22
C GLN A 3 32.48 37.92 -7.04
N CYS A 4 31.99 37.23 -8.08
CA CYS A 4 30.83 36.35 -7.97
C CYS A 4 31.22 35.13 -7.14
N GLY A 5 30.72 35.05 -5.91
CA GLY A 5 30.87 33.89 -5.04
C GLY A 5 30.16 32.68 -5.65
N SER A 6 30.90 31.60 -5.87
CA SER A 6 30.35 30.27 -6.10
C SER A 6 29.68 29.82 -4.80
N LEU A 7 28.37 30.06 -4.70
CA LEU A 7 27.54 29.36 -3.72
C LEU A 7 27.69 27.86 -3.99
N ASP A 8 28.08 27.13 -2.96
CA ASP A 8 28.22 25.68 -3.01
C ASP A 8 26.86 25.09 -3.47
N ILE A 9 26.88 24.21 -4.47
CA ILE A 9 25.66 23.65 -5.10
C ILE A 9 24.69 23.05 -4.05
N GLY A 10 25.23 22.63 -2.90
CA GLY A 10 24.47 22.18 -1.74
C GLY A 10 23.62 23.25 -1.05
N GLU A 11 24.12 24.48 -0.87
CA GLU A 11 23.37 25.55 -0.17
C GLU A 11 22.21 26.09 -1.00
N GLU A 12 22.42 26.28 -2.30
CA GLU A 12 21.37 26.72 -3.23
C GLU A 12 20.26 25.66 -3.33
N ARG A 13 20.65 24.37 -3.34
CA ARG A 13 19.71 23.25 -3.29
C ARG A 13 18.92 23.23 -1.98
N GLN A 14 19.56 23.43 -0.83
CA GLN A 14 18.88 23.50 0.46
C GLN A 14 17.91 24.68 0.56
N ARG A 15 18.26 25.85 0.01
CA ARG A 15 17.34 26.99 -0.07
C ARG A 15 16.12 26.70 -0.95
N ARG A 16 16.30 25.99 -2.07
CA ARG A 16 15.18 25.57 -2.95
C ARG A 16 14.29 24.53 -2.29
N VAL A 17 14.86 23.57 -1.55
CA VAL A 17 14.08 22.60 -0.74
C VAL A 17 13.27 23.32 0.34
N ALA A 18 13.87 24.26 1.08
CA ALA A 18 13.16 25.05 2.10
C ALA A 18 12.05 25.93 1.49
N MET A 19 12.30 26.53 0.33
CA MET A 19 11.28 27.29 -0.41
C MET A 19 10.14 26.39 -0.87
N MET A 20 10.43 25.15 -1.28
CA MET A 20 9.44 24.16 -1.69
C MET A 20 8.60 23.66 -0.51
N GLU A 21 9.21 23.39 0.64
CA GLU A 21 8.48 23.08 1.88
C GLU A 21 7.53 24.22 2.26
N SER A 22 7.95 25.47 2.09
CA SER A 22 7.10 26.63 2.29
C SER A 22 5.95 26.71 1.28
N LEU A 23 6.18 26.41 -0.01
CA LEU A 23 5.13 26.41 -1.04
C LEU A 23 4.10 25.29 -0.83
N CYS A 24 4.54 24.12 -0.39
CA CYS A 24 3.66 23.03 0.04
C CYS A 24 2.76 23.44 1.22
N GLN A 25 3.25 24.28 2.13
CA GLN A 25 2.48 24.79 3.27
C GLN A 25 1.55 25.96 2.90
N VAL A 26 1.94 26.82 1.94
CA VAL A 26 1.17 28.01 1.54
C VAL A 26 -0.07 27.65 0.72
N ASN A 27 0.02 26.69 -0.20
CA ASN A 27 -1.16 26.25 -0.98
C ASN A 27 -2.30 25.69 -0.09
N ASN A 28 -1.97 25.19 1.10
CA ASN A 28 -2.97 24.70 2.06
C ASN A 28 -3.63 25.83 2.87
N LYS A 29 -2.98 26.98 3.05
CA LYS A 29 -3.58 28.12 3.77
C LYS A 29 -4.55 28.93 2.91
N THR A 30 -4.31 29.02 1.60
CA THR A 30 -5.18 29.73 0.66
C THR A 30 -6.56 29.10 0.46
N ASN A 31 -6.75 27.82 0.84
CA ASN A 31 -8.06 27.16 0.76
C ASN A 31 -8.93 27.32 2.02
N ASN A 32 -8.41 27.94 3.10
CA ASN A 32 -9.12 28.11 4.37
C ASN A 32 -9.40 29.57 4.75
N GLY A 33 -9.38 30.51 3.79
CA GLY A 33 -9.49 31.93 4.11
C GLY A 33 -10.23 32.73 3.06
N ASN A 34 -11.56 32.65 3.07
CA ASN A 34 -12.38 33.74 2.53
C ASN A 34 -13.64 33.87 3.40
N ASP A 35 -13.48 34.42 4.60
CA ASP A 35 -14.58 35.18 5.19
C ASP A 35 -14.11 36.29 6.15
N SER A 36 -14.44 37.51 5.74
CA SER A 36 -14.87 38.62 6.58
C SER A 36 -13.88 39.30 7.53
N ASN A 37 -13.25 40.36 7.01
CA ASN A 37 -13.01 41.61 7.74
C ASN A 37 -14.31 42.07 8.43
N LYS A 38 -14.30 42.25 9.76
CA LYS A 38 -15.18 43.23 10.42
C LYS A 38 -14.59 43.71 11.73
N GLU A 39 -14.69 45.02 11.88
CA GLU A 39 -14.00 45.88 12.82
C GLU A 39 -14.39 45.64 14.28
N ASN A 40 -13.39 45.81 15.14
CA ASN A 40 -13.55 45.99 16.58
C ASN A 40 -14.39 47.24 16.87
N ASN A 41 -15.41 47.09 17.72
CA ASN A 41 -15.80 48.17 18.61
C ASN A 41 -16.20 47.63 19.99
N ASN A 42 -15.45 48.13 20.99
CA ASN A 42 -15.69 47.96 22.41
C ASN A 42 -17.08 48.48 22.81
N ASN A 43 -17.68 47.87 23.83
CA ASN A 43 -18.14 48.60 25.02
C ASN A 43 -18.50 47.66 26.18
N ASN A 44 -17.90 47.96 27.33
CA ASN A 44 -18.26 47.53 28.69
C ASN A 44 -19.73 47.83 29.01
N VAL A 45 -20.40 46.96 29.80
CA VAL A 45 -21.14 47.34 31.02
C VAL A 45 -21.28 46.10 31.93
N ASN A 46 -20.88 46.27 33.20
CA ASN A 46 -21.13 45.39 34.35
C ASN A 46 -22.61 45.44 34.81
N HIS A 47 -23.16 44.32 35.30
CA HIS A 47 -23.94 44.33 36.55
C HIS A 47 -24.14 42.93 37.17
N HIS A 48 -23.93 42.87 38.50
CA HIS A 48 -24.39 41.85 39.47
C HIS A 48 -25.87 41.42 39.22
N GLN A 49 -26.37 40.24 39.60
CA GLN A 49 -26.55 39.75 40.97
C GLN A 49 -27.28 38.37 40.96
N ASN A 50 -27.15 37.64 42.07
CA ASN A 50 -27.76 36.35 42.43
C ASN A 50 -29.26 36.17 42.12
N ASN A 51 -29.68 34.92 41.84
CA ASN A 51 -30.54 34.16 42.75
C ASN A 51 -30.78 32.70 42.31
N ASN A 52 -30.71 31.80 43.30
CA ASN A 52 -31.19 30.43 43.26
C ASN A 52 -32.69 30.36 42.98
N ASN A 53 -33.14 29.35 42.23
CA ASN A 53 -34.30 28.53 42.59
C ASN A 53 -34.36 27.25 41.75
N ASN A 54 -34.45 26.12 42.46
CA ASN A 54 -34.84 24.82 41.94
C ASN A 54 -36.31 24.86 41.51
N THR A 55 -36.61 24.40 40.29
CA THR A 55 -37.92 23.81 40.00
C THR A 55 -37.78 22.77 38.89
N ILE A 56 -38.15 21.54 39.25
CA ILE A 56 -38.32 20.40 38.34
C ILE A 56 -39.60 20.62 37.55
N THR A 57 -39.50 20.73 36.24
CA THR A 57 -40.64 20.59 35.32
C THR A 57 -40.19 19.86 34.05
N ASN A 58 -40.65 18.62 33.93
CA ASN A 58 -40.68 17.88 32.66
C ASN A 58 -41.50 18.67 31.64
N ASN A 59 -40.93 18.96 30.48
CA ASN A 59 -41.70 19.26 29.29
C ASN A 59 -41.00 18.72 28.05
N ASN A 60 -41.68 17.77 27.39
CA ASN A 60 -41.43 17.35 26.03
C ASN A 60 -41.56 18.55 25.09
N ASN A 61 -40.53 18.85 24.32
CA ASN A 61 -40.68 19.67 23.12
C ASN A 61 -39.87 19.09 21.97
N LYS A 62 -40.61 18.75 20.91
CA LYS A 62 -40.10 18.59 19.55
C LYS A 62 -39.42 19.90 19.15
N ASN A 63 -38.16 19.83 18.71
CA ASN A 63 -37.57 20.91 17.95
C ASN A 63 -36.94 20.34 16.68
N SER A 64 -37.57 20.72 15.57
CA SER A 64 -36.93 20.87 14.27
C SER A 64 -35.84 21.93 14.40
N GLY A 65 -34.62 21.63 13.99
CA GLY A 65 -33.50 22.55 14.09
C GLY A 65 -32.38 22.13 13.15
N ASN A 66 -32.17 22.93 12.11
CA ASN A 66 -31.02 22.94 11.22
C ASN A 66 -29.71 22.67 11.96
N ASN A 67 -28.99 21.61 11.58
CA ASN A 67 -27.59 21.46 11.90
C ASN A 67 -26.77 21.52 10.62
N ASN A 68 -26.28 22.73 10.31
CA ASN A 68 -25.02 22.89 9.62
C ASN A 68 -23.91 22.37 10.55
N SER A 69 -23.44 21.16 10.32
CA SER A 69 -22.26 20.61 11.01
C SER A 69 -21.08 20.54 10.04
N ASN A 70 -20.31 21.62 9.97
CA ASN A 70 -18.87 21.49 9.72
C ASN A 70 -18.26 20.94 11.01
N SER A 71 -18.21 19.62 11.12
CA SER A 71 -17.49 18.90 12.16
C SER A 71 -16.43 18.05 11.47
N ASP A 72 -15.20 18.56 11.38
CA ASP A 72 -14.02 17.83 10.86
C ASP A 72 -13.53 16.71 11.80
N CYS A 73 -14.40 16.23 12.70
CA CYS A 73 -14.16 15.08 13.55
C CYS A 73 -15.16 13.99 13.14
N PRO A 74 -14.77 12.97 12.36
CA PRO A 74 -15.65 11.83 12.12
C PRO A 74 -16.04 11.22 13.46
N ASP A 75 -17.31 10.86 13.64
CA ASP A 75 -17.74 10.12 14.82
C ASP A 75 -16.85 8.86 14.95
N PRO A 76 -16.22 8.60 16.11
CA PRO A 76 -15.38 7.42 16.32
C PRO A 76 -16.04 6.09 15.91
N GLN A 77 -17.38 6.02 15.83
CA GLN A 77 -18.11 4.85 15.36
C GLN A 77 -18.14 4.72 13.83
N GLN A 78 -18.08 5.81 13.07
CA GLN A 78 -18.17 5.79 11.60
C GLN A 78 -16.97 5.12 10.92
N ARG A 79 -15.84 5.01 11.63
CA ARG A 79 -14.64 4.34 11.11
C ARG A 79 -14.67 2.83 11.21
N LEU A 80 -15.63 2.26 11.93
CA LEU A 80 -15.74 0.83 12.19
C LEU A 80 -16.90 0.23 11.40
N ALA A 81 -16.73 -1.00 10.91
CA ALA A 81 -17.81 -1.78 10.34
C ALA A 81 -17.66 -3.26 10.69
N VAL A 82 -18.79 -3.95 10.84
CA VAL A 82 -18.83 -5.41 10.99
C VAL A 82 -18.79 -6.04 9.60
N LEU A 83 -17.88 -7.00 9.40
CA LEU A 83 -17.75 -7.70 8.13
C LEU A 83 -18.96 -8.63 7.88
N SER A 84 -19.40 -8.69 6.63
CA SER A 84 -20.41 -9.66 6.19
C SER A 84 -19.83 -11.08 6.18
N PHE A 85 -20.70 -12.09 6.14
CA PHE A 85 -20.25 -13.48 6.02
C PHE A 85 -19.32 -13.70 4.81
N GLU A 86 -19.63 -13.12 3.65
CA GLU A 86 -18.79 -13.25 2.45
C GLU A 86 -17.39 -12.65 2.64
N GLN A 87 -17.28 -11.56 3.39
CA GLN A 87 -16.00 -10.95 3.74
C GLN A 87 -15.26 -11.80 4.78
N VAL A 88 -15.95 -12.33 5.80
CA VAL A 88 -15.35 -13.26 6.79
C VAL A 88 -14.86 -14.54 6.13
N ARG A 89 -15.60 -15.08 5.14
CA ARG A 89 -15.17 -16.26 4.37
C ARG A 89 -13.88 -15.97 3.61
N ARG A 90 -13.81 -14.84 2.90
CA ARG A 90 -12.58 -14.45 2.18
C ARG A 90 -11.42 -14.17 3.12
N LEU A 91 -11.68 -13.57 4.28
CA LEU A 91 -10.67 -13.41 5.32
C LEU A 91 -10.14 -14.77 5.80
N ASN A 92 -11.04 -15.74 6.02
CA ASN A 92 -10.65 -17.10 6.37
C ASN A 92 -9.80 -17.75 5.28
N ASP A 93 -10.15 -17.57 4.00
CA ASP A 93 -9.36 -18.09 2.88
C ASP A 93 -7.94 -17.49 2.87
N VAL A 94 -7.80 -16.18 3.09
CA VAL A 94 -6.49 -15.51 3.24
C VAL A 94 -5.71 -16.04 4.44
N MET A 95 -6.38 -16.29 5.57
CA MET A 95 -5.74 -16.78 6.80
C MET A 95 -5.37 -18.27 6.72
N ASP A 96 -6.08 -19.07 5.92
CA ASP A 96 -5.79 -20.49 5.70
C ASP A 96 -4.78 -20.74 4.57
N GLU A 97 -4.45 -19.72 3.80
CA GLU A 97 -3.47 -19.78 2.72
C GLU A 97 -2.09 -20.20 3.24
N VAL A 98 -1.46 -21.15 2.52
CA VAL A 98 -0.08 -21.57 2.78
C VAL A 98 0.87 -20.58 2.10
N VAL A 99 1.64 -19.86 2.93
CA VAL A 99 2.67 -18.93 2.48
C VAL A 99 4.03 -19.64 2.43
N SER A 100 4.75 -19.45 1.32
CA SER A 100 6.07 -20.03 1.08
C SER A 100 7.18 -19.00 1.36
N ILE A 101 7.80 -19.09 2.55
CA ILE A 101 8.91 -18.23 2.95
C ILE A 101 10.23 -18.87 2.52
N HIS A 102 10.74 -18.43 1.38
CA HIS A 102 11.95 -18.98 0.79
C HIS A 102 13.20 -18.61 1.58
N GLY A 103 14.00 -19.62 1.93
CA GLY A 103 15.30 -19.45 2.56
C GLY A 103 16.40 -19.19 1.53
N ARG A 104 17.33 -18.28 1.84
CA ARG A 104 18.54 -18.05 1.04
C ARG A 104 19.57 -19.15 1.29
N GLY A 105 20.34 -19.49 0.26
CA GLY A 105 21.39 -20.50 0.33
C GLY A 105 20.80 -21.90 0.52
N ASN A 106 21.31 -22.65 1.51
CA ASN A 106 20.89 -24.03 1.78
C ASN A 106 19.74 -24.13 2.80
N PHE A 107 19.11 -23.02 3.15
CA PHE A 107 17.97 -23.02 4.07
C PHE A 107 16.70 -23.47 3.33
N PRO A 108 15.89 -24.38 3.93
CA PRO A 108 14.68 -24.88 3.28
C PRO A 108 13.62 -23.77 3.17
N THR A 109 12.72 -23.90 2.20
CA THR A 109 11.50 -23.08 2.16
C THR A 109 10.59 -23.46 3.32
N LEU A 110 10.06 -22.48 4.05
CA LEU A 110 9.04 -22.70 5.07
C LEU A 110 7.67 -22.61 4.40
N GLU A 111 6.88 -23.66 4.53
CA GLU A 111 5.48 -23.70 4.09
C GLU A 111 4.60 -23.68 5.33
N VAL A 112 3.95 -22.54 5.58
CA VAL A 112 3.17 -22.31 6.80
C VAL A 112 1.86 -21.63 6.45
N ARG A 113 0.75 -21.98 7.11
CA ARG A 113 -0.49 -21.21 6.93
C ARG A 113 -0.34 -19.85 7.59
N LEU A 114 -0.93 -18.80 7.01
CA LEU A 114 -0.82 -17.45 7.57
C LEU A 114 -1.28 -17.40 9.04
N ARG A 115 -2.40 -18.07 9.36
CA ARG A 115 -2.89 -18.18 10.75
C ARG A 115 -1.89 -18.84 11.69
N ASP A 116 -1.18 -19.88 11.25
CA ASP A 116 -0.25 -20.62 12.09
C ASP A 116 0.99 -19.76 12.38
N LEU A 117 1.47 -19.02 11.37
CA LEU A 117 2.55 -18.05 11.53
C LEU A 117 2.16 -16.96 12.54
N VAL A 118 0.95 -16.38 12.41
CA VAL A 118 0.45 -15.35 13.32
C VAL A 118 0.35 -15.88 14.75
N THR A 119 -0.20 -17.09 14.94
CA THR A 119 -0.34 -17.72 16.25
C THR A 119 1.02 -18.00 16.90
N VAL A 120 2.01 -18.50 16.15
CA VAL A 120 3.36 -18.76 16.67
C VAL A 120 4.07 -17.46 17.04
N VAL A 121 3.94 -16.40 16.23
CA VAL A 121 4.51 -15.08 16.54
C VAL A 121 3.86 -14.46 17.78
N ARG A 122 2.52 -14.50 17.88
CA ARG A 122 1.78 -14.05 19.07
C ARG A 122 2.25 -14.80 20.32
N SER A 123 2.30 -16.13 20.26
CA SER A 123 2.73 -16.97 21.37
C SER A 123 4.16 -16.68 21.83
N LYS A 124 5.09 -16.42 20.91
CA LYS A 124 6.47 -16.02 21.26
C LYS A 124 6.56 -14.64 21.87
N LEU A 125 5.71 -13.70 21.43
CA LEU A 125 5.67 -12.35 22.00
C LEU A 125 5.12 -12.38 23.43
N GLU A 126 4.01 -13.06 23.64
CA GLU A 126 3.29 -13.08 24.93
C GLU A 126 3.89 -14.07 25.94
N GLY A 127 4.61 -15.10 25.45
CA GLY A 127 5.20 -16.15 26.29
C GLY A 127 6.16 -15.63 27.35
N ASP A 128 6.27 -16.40 28.44
CA ASP A 128 7.13 -16.09 29.58
C ASP A 128 8.63 -16.05 29.18
N PRO A 129 9.39 -15.01 29.59
CA PRO A 129 10.83 -14.95 29.37
C PRO A 129 11.62 -16.18 29.85
N SER A 130 11.16 -16.86 30.90
CA SER A 130 11.78 -18.09 31.41
C SER A 130 11.70 -19.26 30.41
N ASN A 131 10.67 -19.28 29.57
CA ASN A 131 10.43 -20.29 28.54
C ASN A 131 10.88 -19.82 27.13
N GLY A 132 11.68 -18.75 27.06
CA GLY A 132 12.17 -18.19 25.79
C GLY A 132 11.15 -17.32 25.05
N GLY A 133 10.07 -16.87 25.71
CA GLY A 133 9.17 -15.85 25.19
C GLY A 133 9.68 -14.42 25.45
N ALA A 134 8.98 -13.41 24.93
CA ALA A 134 9.38 -12.01 25.08
C ALA A 134 8.75 -11.31 26.30
N GLY A 135 7.68 -11.86 26.89
CA GLY A 135 6.89 -11.23 27.95
C GLY A 135 6.31 -9.88 27.53
N MET A 136 5.89 -9.77 26.27
CA MET A 136 5.31 -8.56 25.67
C MET A 136 3.83 -8.77 25.40
N ARG A 137 2.98 -7.83 25.83
CA ARG A 137 1.54 -7.88 25.54
C ARG A 137 1.28 -7.50 24.08
N VAL A 138 0.46 -8.30 23.38
CA VAL A 138 -0.11 -7.96 22.08
C VAL A 138 -1.54 -7.47 22.30
N ARG A 139 -1.81 -6.20 22.00
CA ARG A 139 -3.13 -5.57 22.24
C ARG A 139 -4.17 -6.05 21.23
N ASP A 140 -3.81 -6.06 19.95
CA ASP A 140 -4.59 -6.62 18.86
C ASP A 140 -3.66 -7.01 17.70
N ILE A 141 -4.18 -7.83 16.80
CA ILE A 141 -3.53 -8.20 15.54
C ILE A 141 -4.46 -7.83 14.39
N ARG A 142 -3.92 -7.17 13.36
CA ARG A 142 -4.71 -6.66 12.23
C ARG A 142 -4.10 -7.06 10.90
N LEU A 143 -4.96 -7.40 9.94
CA LEU A 143 -4.58 -7.50 8.53
C LEU A 143 -4.71 -6.12 7.89
N ASN A 144 -3.71 -5.68 7.13
CA ASN A 144 -3.65 -4.38 6.47
C ASN A 144 -3.34 -4.54 4.97
N GLY A 145 -3.24 -3.41 4.26
CA GLY A 145 -2.69 -3.33 2.92
C GLY A 145 -3.64 -3.86 1.84
N GLY A 146 -3.06 -4.37 0.76
CA GLY A 146 -3.82 -4.90 -0.38
C GLY A 146 -4.70 -6.09 0.00
N ALA A 147 -4.26 -6.92 0.96
CA ALA A 147 -4.99 -8.08 1.42
C ALA A 147 -6.29 -7.70 2.16
N ALA A 148 -6.26 -6.68 3.02
CA ALA A 148 -7.47 -6.17 3.68
C ALA A 148 -8.48 -5.62 2.65
N SER A 149 -7.98 -4.91 1.64
CA SER A 149 -8.79 -4.38 0.54
C SER A 149 -9.41 -5.49 -0.30
N HIS A 150 -8.65 -6.56 -0.59
CA HIS A 150 -9.15 -7.75 -1.28
C HIS A 150 -10.28 -8.46 -0.51
N VAL A 151 -10.16 -8.54 0.82
CA VAL A 151 -11.22 -9.13 1.67
C VAL A 151 -12.50 -8.31 1.61
N LEU A 152 -12.41 -6.98 1.54
CA LEU A 152 -13.56 -6.08 1.61
C LEU A 152 -14.21 -5.80 0.24
N ALA A 153 -13.45 -5.80 -0.85
CA ALA A 153 -13.93 -5.50 -2.21
C ALA A 153 -15.06 -6.44 -2.65
N THR A 154 -15.84 -6.11 -3.67
CA THR A 154 -16.81 -7.06 -4.26
C THR A 154 -16.16 -8.01 -5.27
N GLU A 155 -15.07 -7.57 -5.90
CA GLU A 155 -14.35 -8.30 -6.93
C GLU A 155 -12.98 -8.76 -6.41
N SER A 156 -12.48 -9.88 -6.93
CA SER A 156 -11.13 -10.33 -6.60
C SER A 156 -10.10 -9.33 -7.11
N GLN A 157 -9.38 -8.69 -6.20
CA GLN A 157 -8.27 -7.80 -6.53
C GLN A 157 -6.92 -8.48 -6.22
N PRO A 158 -5.92 -8.38 -7.11
CA PRO A 158 -4.58 -8.86 -6.78
C PRO A 158 -3.99 -8.03 -5.65
N TYR A 159 -3.26 -8.69 -4.76
CA TYR A 159 -2.44 -8.05 -3.73
C TYR A 159 -1.07 -8.72 -3.71
N ASN A 160 -0.04 -7.91 -3.47
CA ASN A 160 1.35 -8.33 -3.61
C ASN A 160 1.93 -8.86 -2.30
N ASP A 161 1.59 -8.22 -1.19
CA ASP A 161 2.13 -8.51 0.14
C ASP A 161 1.01 -8.80 1.15
N LEU A 162 1.35 -9.59 2.18
CA LEU A 162 0.52 -9.85 3.34
C LEU A 162 1.02 -9.00 4.52
N ASP A 163 0.35 -7.87 4.74
CA ASP A 163 0.71 -6.92 5.80
C ASP A 163 -0.03 -7.22 7.10
N LEU A 164 0.72 -7.60 8.14
CA LEU A 164 0.17 -7.87 9.47
C LEU A 164 0.67 -6.82 10.47
N ILE A 165 -0.24 -6.22 11.21
CA ILE A 165 0.06 -5.28 12.29
C ILE A 165 -0.18 -5.96 13.63
N PHE A 166 0.83 -5.98 14.48
CA PHE A 166 0.77 -6.38 15.87
C PHE A 166 0.85 -5.12 16.72
N ALA A 167 -0.24 -4.75 17.40
CA ALA A 167 -0.21 -3.63 18.32
C ALA A 167 0.50 -4.04 19.61
N VAL A 168 1.71 -3.51 19.84
CA VAL A 168 2.57 -3.86 20.96
C VAL A 168 3.06 -2.59 21.66
N GLU A 169 3.65 -2.73 22.85
CA GLU A 169 4.29 -1.60 23.54
C GLU A 169 5.79 -1.56 23.24
N LEU A 170 6.27 -0.42 22.72
CA LEU A 170 7.68 -0.20 22.34
C LEU A 170 8.31 0.92 23.17
N SER A 171 8.06 0.91 24.49
CA SER A 171 8.55 1.92 25.43
C SER A 171 10.07 1.94 25.63
N SER A 172 10.78 0.85 25.30
CA SER A 172 12.24 0.78 25.45
C SER A 172 12.94 0.14 24.25
N GLY A 173 14.22 0.48 24.07
CA GLY A 173 15.06 -0.14 23.03
C GLY A 173 15.09 -1.67 23.11
N ARG A 174 15.01 -2.24 24.32
CA ARG A 174 14.96 -3.69 24.55
C ARG A 174 13.70 -4.35 23.98
N ASN A 175 12.58 -3.63 23.87
CA ASN A 175 11.34 -4.17 23.31
C ASN A 175 11.51 -4.48 21.80
N TYR A 176 12.30 -3.68 21.08
CA TYR A 176 12.62 -3.96 19.68
C TYR A 176 13.46 -5.22 19.52
N ASP A 177 14.43 -5.43 20.40
CA ASP A 177 15.26 -6.65 20.38
C ASP A 177 14.43 -7.89 20.74
N LYS A 178 13.50 -7.75 21.69
CA LYS A 178 12.52 -8.78 22.03
C LYS A 178 11.62 -9.16 20.86
N VAL A 179 11.07 -8.17 20.15
CA VAL A 179 10.27 -8.39 18.93
C VAL A 179 11.08 -9.15 17.88
N LYS A 180 12.31 -8.70 17.61
CA LYS A 180 13.21 -9.38 16.66
C LYS A 180 13.49 -10.82 17.10
N ALA A 181 13.80 -11.04 18.38
CA ALA A 181 14.07 -12.38 18.92
C ALA A 181 12.84 -13.28 18.83
N ALA A 182 11.64 -12.76 19.11
CA ALA A 182 10.39 -13.50 19.00
C ALA A 182 10.14 -13.97 17.56
N VAL A 183 10.23 -13.07 16.57
CA VAL A 183 10.04 -13.43 15.15
C VAL A 183 11.07 -14.45 14.67
N LEU A 184 12.35 -14.25 14.99
CA LEU A 184 13.39 -15.21 14.61
C LEU A 184 13.21 -16.56 15.32
N GLY A 185 12.74 -16.55 16.57
CA GLY A 185 12.37 -17.76 17.31
C GLY A 185 11.17 -18.47 16.69
N SER A 186 10.17 -17.73 16.20
CA SER A 186 9.05 -18.30 15.45
C SER A 186 9.51 -18.99 14.16
N LEU A 187 10.41 -18.37 13.40
CA LEU A 187 10.99 -18.99 12.20
C LEU A 187 11.75 -20.28 12.52
N PHE A 188 12.46 -20.32 13.65
CA PHE A 188 13.15 -21.53 14.11
C PHE A 188 12.19 -22.68 14.42
N ASP A 189 11.07 -22.37 15.08
CA ASP A 189 10.06 -23.37 15.44
C ASP A 189 9.33 -23.93 14.21
N LEU A 190 9.16 -23.08 13.18
CA LEU A 190 8.54 -23.42 11.89
C LEU A 190 9.46 -24.20 10.93
N LEU A 191 10.72 -24.47 11.30
CA LEU A 191 11.62 -25.27 10.47
C LEU A 191 11.08 -26.71 10.29
N PRO A 192 11.05 -27.24 9.05
CA PRO A 192 10.57 -28.58 8.76
C PRO A 192 11.23 -29.68 9.59
N GLU A 193 10.50 -30.77 9.79
CA GLU A 193 11.03 -31.97 10.42
C GLU A 193 12.22 -32.53 9.61
N GLY A 194 13.29 -32.92 10.29
CA GLY A 194 14.54 -33.40 9.67
C GLY A 194 15.63 -32.34 9.49
N VAL A 195 15.35 -31.06 9.71
CA VAL A 195 16.39 -30.00 9.72
C VAL A 195 17.22 -30.09 11.00
N SER A 196 18.55 -30.15 10.86
CA SER A 196 19.46 -30.14 12.02
C SER A 196 19.49 -28.76 12.69
N ARG A 197 18.80 -28.65 13.83
CA ARG A 197 18.67 -27.40 14.60
C ARG A 197 19.92 -27.04 15.41
N LYS A 198 20.91 -27.93 15.53
CA LYS A 198 22.07 -27.79 16.44
C LYS A 198 23.00 -26.60 16.16
N ARG A 199 23.08 -26.14 14.91
CA ARG A 199 23.99 -25.04 14.49
C ARG A 199 23.25 -23.80 13.95
N ILE A 200 21.92 -23.78 14.02
CA ILE A 200 21.15 -22.66 13.51
C ILE A 200 21.12 -21.56 14.56
N THR A 201 21.71 -20.42 14.23
CA THR A 201 21.70 -19.23 15.08
C THR A 201 20.64 -18.24 14.62
N THR A 202 20.27 -17.30 15.49
CA THR A 202 19.35 -16.20 15.13
C THR A 202 19.91 -15.32 14.01
N CYS A 203 21.23 -15.12 13.96
CA CYS A 203 21.88 -14.41 12.86
C CYS A 203 21.72 -15.15 11.53
N SER A 204 21.90 -16.47 11.52
CA SER A 204 21.74 -17.29 10.32
C SER A 204 20.30 -17.25 9.81
N LEU A 205 19.29 -17.32 10.70
CA LEU A 205 17.88 -17.21 10.32
C LEU A 205 17.53 -15.84 9.74
N LYS A 206 18.07 -14.77 10.35
CA LYS A 206 17.92 -13.41 9.83
C LYS A 206 18.44 -13.33 8.40
N GLU A 207 19.66 -13.79 8.14
CA GLU A 207 20.26 -13.73 6.80
C GLU A 207 19.54 -14.61 5.77
N ALA A 208 18.99 -15.74 6.23
CA ALA A 208 18.30 -16.70 5.39
C ALA A 208 16.90 -16.23 4.96
N TYR A 209 16.08 -15.75 5.89
CA TYR A 209 14.63 -15.58 5.67
C TYR A 209 14.13 -14.14 5.69
N VAL A 210 14.92 -13.21 6.22
CA VAL A 210 14.50 -11.81 6.38
C VAL A 210 15.07 -10.97 5.24
N SER A 211 14.19 -10.40 4.42
CA SER A 211 14.59 -9.54 3.30
C SER A 211 14.81 -8.09 3.74
N LYS A 212 14.01 -7.60 4.69
CA LYS A 212 14.05 -6.22 5.17
C LYS A 212 13.70 -6.13 6.65
N MET A 213 14.45 -5.31 7.38
CA MET A 213 14.10 -4.89 8.73
C MET A 213 14.20 -3.38 8.87
N VAL A 214 13.20 -2.79 9.51
CA VAL A 214 13.15 -1.35 9.78
C VAL A 214 12.80 -1.15 11.25
N LYS A 215 13.51 -0.24 11.91
CA LYS A 215 13.23 0.20 13.27
C LYS A 215 13.02 1.71 13.24
N VAL A 216 11.89 2.17 13.74
CA VAL A 216 11.55 3.59 13.89
C VAL A 216 11.25 3.87 15.36
N ASN A 217 11.96 4.86 15.91
CA ASN A 217 11.80 5.32 17.28
C ASN A 217 12.03 6.83 17.34
N ASN A 218 11.03 7.57 16.87
CA ASN A 218 11.02 9.03 16.84
C ASN A 218 9.82 9.56 17.63
N ASP A 219 9.79 10.86 17.92
CA ASP A 219 8.65 11.50 18.57
C ASP A 219 7.38 11.32 17.74
N GLY A 220 6.43 10.55 18.26
CA GLY A 220 5.15 10.23 17.60
C GLY A 220 5.18 9.04 16.63
N ASP A 221 6.33 8.40 16.37
CA ASP A 221 6.44 7.21 15.53
C ASP A 221 7.34 6.16 16.20
N ARG A 222 6.71 5.11 16.74
CA ARG A 222 7.37 3.97 17.38
C ARG A 222 6.85 2.66 16.82
N TRP A 223 7.61 2.09 15.89
CA TRP A 223 7.25 0.82 15.24
C TRP A 223 8.48 0.08 14.68
N SER A 224 8.31 -1.21 14.47
CA SER A 224 9.30 -2.10 13.84
C SER A 224 8.65 -2.85 12.69
N LEU A 225 9.40 -3.16 11.63
CA LEU A 225 8.92 -3.96 10.50
C LEU A 225 9.94 -5.04 10.17
N ILE A 226 9.47 -6.26 9.95
CA ILE A 226 10.26 -7.41 9.51
C ILE A 226 9.53 -8.03 8.31
N SER A 227 10.12 -7.92 7.13
CA SER A 227 9.60 -8.53 5.90
C SER A 227 10.26 -9.89 5.69
N LEU A 228 9.42 -10.91 5.51
CA LEU A 228 9.80 -12.31 5.36
C LEU A 228 9.63 -12.75 3.91
N GLY A 229 10.58 -13.55 3.45
CA GLY A 229 10.62 -14.03 2.06
C GLY A 229 11.41 -13.09 1.15
N ASN A 230 11.96 -13.65 0.09
CA ASN A 230 12.88 -12.94 -0.82
C ASN A 230 12.72 -13.38 -2.29
N SER A 231 11.64 -14.07 -2.62
CA SER A 231 11.44 -14.61 -3.96
C SER A 231 10.49 -13.72 -4.75
N ARG A 232 11.00 -13.10 -5.82
CA ARG A 232 10.16 -12.36 -6.78
C ARG A 232 9.08 -13.30 -7.33
N GLY A 233 7.83 -12.86 -7.37
CA GLY A 233 6.71 -13.71 -7.80
C GLY A 233 5.93 -14.33 -6.65
N HIS A 234 6.48 -14.36 -5.44
CA HIS A 234 5.82 -14.89 -4.27
C HIS A 234 5.39 -13.76 -3.34
N ARG A 235 4.30 -13.98 -2.60
CA ARG A 235 3.79 -13.02 -1.64
C ARG A 235 4.75 -12.89 -0.48
N ASN A 236 5.22 -11.67 -0.21
CA ASN A 236 6.00 -11.41 0.99
C ASN A 236 5.05 -11.31 2.18
N VAL A 237 5.55 -11.67 3.37
CA VAL A 237 4.81 -11.47 4.62
C VAL A 237 5.50 -10.36 5.40
N GLU A 238 4.82 -9.23 5.57
CA GLU A 238 5.33 -8.11 6.34
C GLU A 238 4.74 -8.12 7.75
N LEU A 239 5.59 -8.37 8.75
CA LEU A 239 5.22 -8.30 10.16
C LEU A 239 5.59 -6.93 10.71
N LYS A 240 4.58 -6.11 10.98
CA LYS A 240 4.71 -4.75 11.51
C LYS A 240 4.29 -4.72 12.98
N PHE A 241 5.17 -4.26 13.84
CA PHE A 241 4.96 -4.16 15.30
C PHE A 241 4.81 -2.70 15.65
N VAL A 242 3.62 -2.28 16.08
CA VAL A 242 3.25 -0.86 16.17
C VAL A 242 2.88 -0.50 17.60
N ASP A 243 3.58 0.50 18.15
CA ASP A 243 3.16 1.18 19.38
C ASP A 243 2.44 2.49 19.06
N SER A 244 3.09 3.33 18.25
CA SER A 244 2.51 4.58 17.74
C SER A 244 2.94 4.79 16.30
N MET A 245 2.00 5.22 15.46
CA MET A 245 2.23 5.47 14.04
C MET A 245 1.37 6.63 13.59
N ARG A 246 2.03 7.69 13.15
CA ARG A 246 1.35 8.88 12.65
C ARG A 246 0.72 8.61 11.28
N ARG A 247 1.49 8.02 10.36
CA ARG A 247 1.09 7.80 8.96
C ARG A 247 0.63 6.37 8.74
N GLN A 248 -0.68 6.15 8.82
CA GLN A 248 -1.24 4.81 8.74
C GLN A 248 -1.76 4.44 7.35
N PHE A 249 -1.99 5.43 6.47
CA PHE A 249 -2.46 5.23 5.10
C PHE A 249 -1.94 6.32 4.15
N GLU A 250 -2.02 6.06 2.84
CA GLU A 250 -1.71 7.06 1.80
C GLU A 250 -2.98 7.52 1.06
N PHE A 251 -3.85 6.57 0.69
CA PHE A 251 -5.15 6.81 0.07
C PHE A 251 -6.27 6.06 0.82
N SER A 252 -7.52 6.38 0.53
CA SER A 252 -8.66 5.72 1.16
C SER A 252 -8.71 4.22 0.85
N VAL A 253 -8.29 3.82 -0.36
CA VAL A 253 -8.40 2.45 -0.87
C VAL A 253 -7.44 1.46 -0.20
N ASP A 254 -6.40 1.95 0.48
CA ASP A 254 -5.42 1.16 1.23
C ASP A 254 -5.47 1.43 2.74
N SER A 255 -6.56 2.02 3.21
CA SER A 255 -6.72 2.45 4.61
C SER A 255 -7.39 1.42 5.52
N PHE A 256 -7.68 0.22 5.03
CA PHE A 256 -8.45 -0.77 5.77
C PHE A 256 -7.56 -1.63 6.66
N GLN A 257 -7.97 -1.78 7.91
CA GLN A 257 -7.37 -2.69 8.88
C GLN A 257 -8.45 -3.63 9.43
N ILE A 258 -8.26 -4.93 9.31
CA ILE A 258 -9.23 -5.93 9.79
C ILE A 258 -8.70 -6.56 11.07
N VAL A 259 -9.44 -6.44 12.17
CA VAL A 259 -9.04 -7.00 13.47
C VAL A 259 -9.20 -8.52 13.45
N LEU A 260 -8.13 -9.25 13.71
CA LEU A 260 -8.06 -10.70 13.57
C LEU A 260 -8.38 -11.47 14.86
N ASP A 261 -8.37 -10.81 16.03
CA ASP A 261 -8.50 -11.46 17.34
C ASP A 261 -9.72 -12.38 17.47
N SER A 262 -10.90 -11.94 17.04
CA SER A 262 -12.12 -12.78 17.07
C SER A 262 -11.99 -14.04 16.20
N LEU A 263 -11.32 -13.92 15.05
CA LEU A 263 -11.12 -15.03 14.12
C LEU A 263 -10.07 -16.01 14.64
N LEU A 264 -8.97 -15.50 15.20
CA LEU A 264 -7.92 -16.32 15.81
C LEU A 264 -8.47 -17.10 17.02
N LEU A 265 -9.25 -16.44 17.88
CA LEU A 265 -9.92 -17.10 19.01
C LEU A 265 -10.89 -18.19 18.54
N PHE A 266 -11.60 -17.95 17.43
CA PHE A 266 -12.47 -18.97 16.84
C PHE A 266 -11.69 -20.21 16.40
N TYR A 267 -10.50 -20.05 15.79
CA TYR A 267 -9.65 -21.18 15.42
C TYR A 267 -9.15 -21.98 16.63
N GLU A 268 -8.88 -21.32 17.75
CA GLU A 268 -8.44 -21.98 18.98
C GLU A 268 -9.57 -22.76 19.66
N CYS A 269 -10.79 -22.21 19.65
CA CYS A 269 -11.90 -22.75 20.43
C CYS A 269 -12.82 -23.69 19.62
N SER A 270 -12.96 -23.48 18.31
CA SER A 270 -13.90 -24.21 17.46
C SER A 270 -13.22 -25.33 16.68
N LYS A 271 -13.79 -26.53 16.76
CA LYS A 271 -13.43 -27.65 15.87
C LYS A 271 -14.24 -27.67 14.57
N LEU A 272 -15.30 -26.86 14.49
CA LEU A 272 -16.16 -26.77 13.32
C LEU A 272 -15.64 -25.71 12.34
N PRO A 273 -15.71 -25.97 11.02
CA PRO A 273 -15.34 -24.98 10.02
C PRO A 273 -16.31 -23.78 10.04
N ILE A 274 -15.85 -22.66 9.52
CA ILE A 274 -16.66 -21.46 9.35
C ILE A 274 -17.78 -21.75 8.33
N GLY A 275 -19.02 -21.49 8.74
CA GLY A 275 -20.21 -21.63 7.90
C GLY A 275 -21.13 -20.41 8.01
N GLU A 276 -22.08 -20.27 7.10
CA GLU A 276 -22.97 -19.08 7.02
C GLU A 276 -23.78 -18.84 8.30
N ASN A 277 -24.13 -19.90 9.01
CA ASN A 277 -24.86 -19.81 10.28
C ASN A 277 -23.93 -19.89 11.52
N PHE A 278 -22.61 -20.00 11.31
CA PHE A 278 -21.64 -20.20 12.38
C PHE A 278 -20.28 -19.62 11.98
N TYR A 279 -20.10 -18.32 12.23
CA TYR A 279 -18.86 -17.58 11.97
C TYR A 279 -18.65 -16.50 13.04
N PRO A 280 -17.39 -16.12 13.34
CA PRO A 280 -17.11 -15.10 14.32
C PRO A 280 -17.49 -13.71 13.80
N THR A 281 -17.88 -12.81 14.70
CA THR A 281 -18.04 -11.38 14.38
C THR A 281 -16.65 -10.75 14.24
N VAL A 282 -16.35 -10.28 13.03
CA VAL A 282 -15.07 -9.62 12.70
C VAL A 282 -15.34 -8.14 12.41
N VAL A 283 -14.46 -7.27 12.92
CA VAL A 283 -14.57 -5.81 12.76
C VAL A 283 -13.44 -5.31 11.87
N GLY A 284 -13.81 -4.50 10.88
CA GLY A 284 -12.90 -3.70 10.07
C GLY A 284 -12.88 -2.26 10.54
N GLU A 285 -11.72 -1.62 10.43
CA GLU A 285 -11.49 -0.20 10.71
C GLU A 285 -10.93 0.46 9.45
N SER A 286 -11.40 1.66 9.13
CA SER A 286 -10.77 2.53 8.12
C SER A 286 -9.99 3.62 8.83
N VAL A 287 -8.67 3.62 8.66
CA VAL A 287 -7.82 4.69 9.22
C VAL A 287 -7.90 5.98 8.39
N TYR A 288 -8.58 5.96 7.24
CA TYR A 288 -8.90 7.15 6.44
C TYR A 288 -9.96 8.03 7.13
N GLY A 289 -10.85 7.45 7.93
CA GLY A 289 -11.98 8.13 8.54
C GLY A 289 -13.24 7.28 8.43
N ASP A 290 -14.22 7.72 7.65
CA ASP A 290 -15.47 6.97 7.45
C ASP A 290 -15.22 5.66 6.67
N PHE A 291 -15.64 4.53 7.25
CA PHE A 291 -15.46 3.21 6.67
C PHE A 291 -16.26 3.03 5.38
N GLN A 292 -17.50 3.51 5.36
CA GLN A 292 -18.39 3.34 4.24
C GLN A 292 -17.98 4.22 3.06
N GLU A 293 -17.45 5.42 3.33
CA GLU A 293 -16.85 6.27 2.30
C GLU A 293 -15.62 5.61 1.67
N ALA A 294 -14.70 5.09 2.50
CA ALA A 294 -13.53 4.37 1.99
C ALA A 294 -13.93 3.14 1.16
N LEU A 295 -14.94 2.39 1.62
CA LEU A 295 -15.47 1.22 0.92
C LEU A 295 -16.11 1.62 -0.43
N TYR A 296 -16.82 2.74 -0.46
CA TYR A 296 -17.34 3.32 -1.71
C TYR A 296 -16.21 3.67 -2.68
N HIS A 297 -15.12 4.30 -2.20
CA HIS A 297 -13.96 4.57 -3.03
C HIS A 297 -13.32 3.30 -3.58
N LEU A 298 -13.22 2.23 -2.78
CA LEU A 298 -12.71 0.94 -3.24
C LEU A 298 -13.58 0.34 -4.36
N HIS A 299 -14.90 0.35 -4.19
CA HIS A 299 -15.85 -0.21 -5.18
C HIS A 299 -15.94 0.61 -6.47
N LYS A 300 -15.80 1.94 -6.39
CA LYS A 300 -15.85 2.83 -7.55
C LYS A 300 -14.49 3.13 -8.15
N LYS A 301 -13.42 2.50 -7.64
CA LYS A 301 -12.03 2.76 -8.01
C LYS A 301 -11.69 4.26 -7.96
N LEU A 302 -11.96 4.88 -6.82
CA LEU A 302 -11.71 6.32 -6.60
C LEU A 302 -10.44 6.54 -5.77
N ILE A 303 -9.64 7.52 -6.17
CA ILE A 303 -8.44 7.96 -5.46
C ILE A 303 -8.82 9.17 -4.61
N SER A 304 -8.77 9.00 -3.29
CA SER A 304 -9.03 10.07 -2.32
C SER A 304 -8.00 10.00 -1.19
N THR A 305 -7.65 11.17 -0.65
CA THR A 305 -6.80 11.30 0.55
C THR A 305 -7.24 12.53 1.34
N ARG A 306 -7.29 12.42 2.68
CA ARG A 306 -7.65 13.54 3.57
C ARG A 306 -6.43 14.28 4.14
N HIS A 307 -5.27 13.64 4.18
CA HIS A 307 -4.05 14.16 4.80
C HIS A 307 -2.90 14.21 3.76
N PRO A 308 -2.99 15.07 2.73
CA PRO A 308 -1.95 15.18 1.71
C PRO A 308 -0.57 15.47 2.32
N GLU A 309 -0.50 16.23 3.42
CA GLU A 309 0.72 16.56 4.13
C GLU A 309 1.49 15.34 4.67
N GLU A 310 0.80 14.21 4.87
CA GLU A 310 1.39 12.98 5.36
C GLU A 310 1.94 12.09 4.23
N ILE A 311 1.55 12.35 2.99
CA ILE A 311 2.07 11.63 1.83
C ILE A 311 3.56 11.92 1.67
N ARG A 312 4.35 10.85 1.50
CA ARG A 312 5.79 10.88 1.18
C ARG A 312 6.02 10.69 -0.31
N GLY A 313 7.26 10.81 -0.78
CA GLY A 313 7.62 10.71 -2.20
C GLY A 313 7.15 9.41 -2.86
N GLY A 314 7.04 8.32 -2.10
CA GLY A 314 6.45 7.06 -2.58
C GLY A 314 4.99 7.17 -3.02
N GLY A 315 4.23 8.14 -2.50
CA GLY A 315 2.82 8.35 -2.84
C GLY A 315 2.60 8.73 -4.29
N LEU A 316 3.55 9.42 -4.94
CA LEU A 316 3.50 9.67 -6.39
C LEU A 316 3.51 8.35 -7.17
N LEU A 317 4.38 7.43 -6.79
CA LEU A 317 4.51 6.13 -7.45
C LEU A 317 3.26 5.28 -7.26
N LYS A 318 2.66 5.35 -6.06
CA LYS A 318 1.38 4.68 -5.75
C LYS A 318 0.21 5.30 -6.50
N TYR A 319 0.14 6.63 -6.58
CA TYR A 319 -0.86 7.35 -7.37
C TYR A 319 -0.85 6.91 -8.84
N CYS A 320 0.31 6.93 -9.50
CA CYS A 320 0.42 6.48 -10.90
C CYS A 320 0.07 4.99 -11.06
N ASN A 321 0.32 4.16 -10.04
CA ASN A 321 -0.05 2.74 -10.05
C ASN A 321 -1.58 2.57 -9.93
N LEU A 322 -2.25 3.38 -9.11
CA LEU A 322 -3.72 3.41 -9.06
C LEU A 322 -4.29 3.85 -10.43
N LEU A 323 -3.71 4.87 -11.07
CA LEU A 323 -4.14 5.32 -12.39
C LEU A 323 -4.01 4.23 -13.46
N VAL A 324 -2.88 3.51 -13.54
CA VAL A 324 -2.71 2.42 -14.52
C VAL A 324 -3.70 1.27 -14.29
N LYS A 325 -4.14 1.08 -13.04
CA LYS A 325 -5.18 0.11 -12.64
C LYS A 325 -6.61 0.64 -12.79
N MET A 326 -6.79 1.73 -13.56
CA MET A 326 -8.07 2.36 -13.89
C MET A 326 -8.79 3.00 -12.72
N TYR A 327 -8.07 3.38 -11.66
CA TYR A 327 -8.62 4.27 -10.64
C TYR A 327 -8.67 5.71 -11.14
N LYS A 328 -9.64 6.48 -10.63
CA LYS A 328 -9.87 7.88 -11.00
C LYS A 328 -9.86 8.77 -9.76
N PRO A 329 -9.40 10.03 -9.84
CA PRO A 329 -9.53 10.97 -8.75
C PRO A 329 -10.98 11.15 -8.31
N SER A 330 -11.26 11.12 -7.00
CA SER A 330 -12.59 11.43 -6.47
C SER A 330 -12.99 12.89 -6.71
N GLN A 331 -11.98 13.78 -6.72
CA GLN A 331 -12.13 15.23 -6.93
C GLN A 331 -11.23 15.70 -8.09
N PRO A 332 -11.75 15.74 -9.34
CA PRO A 332 -10.99 16.16 -10.51
C PRO A 332 -10.43 17.58 -10.42
N ASP A 333 -11.13 18.49 -9.73
CA ASP A 333 -10.67 19.87 -9.58
C ASP A 333 -9.48 20.01 -8.61
N TYR A 334 -9.40 19.11 -7.62
CA TYR A 334 -8.35 19.13 -6.61
C TYR A 334 -7.10 18.32 -7.01
N ILE A 335 -7.23 17.37 -7.94
CA ILE A 335 -6.15 16.42 -8.23
C ILE A 335 -4.88 17.10 -8.72
N LYS A 336 -4.97 18.17 -9.51
CA LYS A 336 -3.78 18.90 -9.99
C LYS A 336 -3.00 19.55 -8.85
N THR A 337 -3.66 19.94 -7.77
CA THR A 337 -2.98 20.43 -6.57
C THR A 337 -2.27 19.28 -5.86
N LEU A 338 -2.93 18.12 -5.74
CA LEU A 338 -2.36 16.92 -5.13
C LEU A 338 -1.16 16.38 -5.93
N GLU A 339 -1.23 16.35 -7.28
CA GLU A 339 -0.12 15.94 -8.15
C GLU A 339 1.10 16.84 -7.96
N ARG A 340 0.91 18.16 -7.89
CA ARG A 340 2.02 19.10 -7.59
C ARG A 340 2.65 18.82 -6.24
N TYR A 341 1.84 18.51 -5.22
CA TYR A 341 2.32 18.15 -3.89
C TYR A 341 3.12 16.84 -3.93
N MET A 342 2.58 15.79 -4.56
CA MET A 342 3.24 14.49 -4.69
C MET A 342 4.55 14.57 -5.48
N CYS A 343 4.59 15.35 -6.57
CA CYS A 343 5.81 15.62 -7.31
C CYS A 343 6.85 16.33 -6.43
N SER A 344 6.45 17.43 -5.78
CA SER A 344 7.34 18.19 -4.89
C SER A 344 7.93 17.30 -3.79
N ARG A 345 7.09 16.47 -3.14
CA ARG A 345 7.53 15.55 -2.10
C ARG A 345 8.44 14.44 -2.62
N PHE A 346 8.22 13.96 -3.86
CA PHE A 346 9.11 13.00 -4.52
C PHE A 346 10.52 13.56 -4.68
N PHE A 347 10.66 14.81 -5.15
CA PHE A 347 11.98 15.45 -5.29
C PHE A 347 12.63 15.80 -3.96
N ILE A 348 11.85 16.10 -2.91
CA ILE A 348 12.38 16.31 -1.54
C ILE A 348 12.95 15.00 -0.98
N ASP A 349 12.18 13.92 -1.07
CA ASP A 349 12.54 12.65 -0.46
C ASP A 349 13.60 11.88 -1.28
N PHE A 350 13.66 12.09 -2.60
CA PHE A 350 14.63 11.48 -3.52
C PHE A 350 15.32 12.55 -4.38
N PRO A 351 16.25 13.33 -3.80
CA PRO A 351 16.75 14.51 -4.47
C PRO A 351 17.81 14.15 -5.54
N ASP A 352 18.47 13.00 -5.43
CA ASP A 352 19.52 12.54 -6.36
C ASP A 352 18.96 11.57 -7.42
N ILE A 353 19.42 11.71 -8.66
CA ILE A 353 18.96 10.86 -9.78
C ILE A 353 19.24 9.37 -9.56
N SER A 354 20.36 9.02 -8.90
CA SER A 354 20.69 7.64 -8.54
C SER A 354 19.69 7.05 -7.54
N GLN A 355 19.23 7.85 -6.58
CA GLN A 355 18.20 7.43 -5.62
C GLN A 355 16.85 7.24 -6.31
N GLN A 356 16.49 8.17 -7.20
CA GLN A 356 15.26 8.07 -8.00
C GLN A 356 15.28 6.81 -8.87
N ARG A 357 16.38 6.53 -9.58
CA ARG A 357 16.55 5.31 -10.38
C ARG A 357 16.38 4.06 -9.54
N ALA A 358 17.12 3.94 -8.43
CA ALA A 358 17.00 2.79 -7.53
C ALA A 358 15.57 2.65 -6.99
N LYS A 359 14.90 3.76 -6.68
CA LYS A 359 13.52 3.74 -6.18
C LYS A 359 12.54 3.26 -7.25
N LEU A 360 12.65 3.74 -8.48
CA LEU A 360 11.80 3.33 -9.61
C LEU A 360 12.03 1.88 -9.99
N GLU A 361 13.29 1.45 -10.15
CA GLU A 361 13.63 0.05 -10.47
C GLU A 361 13.09 -0.91 -9.39
N ASN A 362 13.27 -0.58 -8.11
CA ASN A 362 12.70 -1.38 -7.00
C ASN A 362 11.18 -1.37 -6.99
N TYR A 363 10.55 -0.23 -7.29
CA TYR A 363 9.10 -0.14 -7.36
C TYR A 363 8.53 -1.02 -8.47
N LEU A 364 9.12 -0.95 -9.68
CA LEU A 364 8.77 -1.79 -10.81
C LEU A 364 8.97 -3.28 -10.52
N TRP A 365 10.07 -3.63 -9.85
CA TRP A 365 10.40 -5.01 -9.49
C TRP A 365 9.39 -5.62 -8.51
N ASN A 366 8.93 -4.83 -7.54
CA ASN A 366 8.04 -5.31 -6.47
C ASN A 366 6.56 -5.28 -6.85
N HIS A 367 6.11 -4.29 -7.65
CA HIS A 367 4.68 -4.08 -7.88
C HIS A 367 4.16 -4.67 -9.19
N PHE A 368 5.03 -4.88 -10.18
CA PHE A 368 4.63 -5.35 -11.50
C PHE A 368 5.19 -6.75 -11.75
N VAL A 369 4.51 -7.73 -11.14
CA VAL A 369 4.94 -9.13 -11.08
C VAL A 369 3.84 -10.02 -11.66
N GLY A 370 4.22 -10.91 -12.59
CA GLY A 370 3.28 -11.74 -13.34
C GLY A 370 2.90 -11.11 -14.69
N PRO A 371 2.40 -11.90 -15.66
CA PRO A 371 2.26 -11.47 -17.05
C PRO A 371 1.33 -10.27 -17.24
N GLU A 372 0.21 -10.23 -16.51
CA GLU A 372 -0.76 -9.13 -16.60
C GLU A 372 -0.19 -7.82 -16.05
N GLU A 373 0.45 -7.87 -14.88
CA GLU A 373 1.06 -6.69 -14.27
C GLU A 373 2.32 -6.25 -15.05
N GLU A 374 3.14 -7.18 -15.56
CA GLU A 374 4.32 -6.83 -16.35
C GLU A 374 3.95 -6.07 -17.64
N ALA A 375 2.81 -6.38 -18.26
CA ALA A 375 2.31 -5.64 -19.42
C ALA A 375 1.95 -4.17 -19.09
N LEU A 376 1.66 -3.85 -17.83
CA LEU A 376 1.32 -2.49 -17.39
C LEU A 376 2.57 -1.62 -17.13
N LYS A 377 3.78 -2.19 -17.06
CA LYS A 377 5.02 -1.45 -16.72
C LYS A 377 5.25 -0.25 -17.63
N TYR A 378 5.13 -0.44 -18.94
CA TYR A 378 5.34 0.64 -19.90
C TYR A 378 4.31 1.75 -19.74
N GLN A 379 3.02 1.38 -19.66
CA GLN A 379 1.92 2.35 -19.48
C GLN A 379 2.07 3.11 -18.16
N TYR A 380 2.47 2.43 -17.08
CA TYR A 380 2.77 3.05 -15.80
C TYR A 380 3.88 4.10 -15.90
N LEU A 381 4.99 3.78 -16.58
CA LEU A 381 6.11 4.71 -16.76
C LEU A 381 5.69 5.92 -17.60
N MET A 382 4.89 5.72 -18.64
CA MET A 382 4.35 6.84 -19.43
C MET A 382 3.39 7.72 -18.62
N LEU A 383 2.53 7.14 -17.78
CA LEU A 383 1.68 7.91 -16.86
C LEU A 383 2.52 8.71 -15.86
N LEU A 384 3.56 8.08 -15.28
CA LEU A 384 4.48 8.77 -14.37
C LEU A 384 5.21 9.91 -15.09
N HIS A 385 5.66 9.70 -16.33
CA HIS A 385 6.27 10.73 -17.16
C HIS A 385 5.33 11.93 -17.34
N SER A 386 4.08 11.70 -17.79
CA SER A 386 3.10 12.76 -17.99
C SER A 386 2.78 13.53 -16.71
N VAL A 387 2.58 12.84 -15.58
CA VAL A 387 2.32 13.50 -14.29
C VAL A 387 3.51 14.36 -13.86
N VAL A 388 4.75 13.86 -13.98
CA VAL A 388 5.95 14.62 -13.64
C VAL A 388 6.14 15.82 -14.59
N GLU A 389 5.82 15.66 -15.87
CA GLU A 389 5.93 16.72 -16.87
C GLU A 389 4.95 17.87 -16.59
N GLU A 390 3.67 17.54 -16.38
CA GLU A 390 2.58 18.50 -16.20
C GLU A 390 2.57 19.17 -14.82
N SER A 391 2.89 18.41 -13.77
CA SER A 391 2.64 18.83 -12.37
C SER A 391 3.92 19.21 -11.61
N THR A 392 5.10 19.19 -12.25
CA THR A 392 6.33 19.71 -11.63
C THR A 392 6.48 21.22 -11.83
N VAL A 393 6.62 21.95 -10.73
CA VAL A 393 6.78 23.42 -10.70
C VAL A 393 8.13 23.85 -11.32
N CYS A 394 8.14 25.01 -11.99
CA CYS A 394 9.27 25.51 -12.80
C CYS A 394 10.61 25.65 -12.06
N LEU A 395 10.61 25.71 -10.72
CA LEU A 395 11.82 25.81 -9.89
C LEU A 395 12.76 24.59 -10.02
N MET A 396 12.28 23.49 -10.60
CA MET A 396 13.02 22.23 -10.75
C MET A 396 13.26 21.86 -12.21
N GLY A 397 13.50 22.83 -13.09
CA GLY A 397 13.60 22.56 -14.53
C GLY A 397 14.71 21.58 -14.93
N HIS A 398 15.85 21.58 -14.22
CA HIS A 398 16.95 20.65 -14.51
C HIS A 398 16.67 19.26 -13.96
N GLU A 399 16.27 19.17 -12.70
CA GLU A 399 15.90 17.95 -11.99
C GLU A 399 14.75 17.25 -12.72
N ARG A 400 13.73 18.01 -13.13
CA ARG A 400 12.61 17.53 -13.95
C ARG A 400 13.10 16.88 -15.23
N ARG A 401 13.97 17.54 -16.02
CA ARG A 401 14.49 16.97 -17.26
C ARG A 401 15.31 15.69 -17.03
N GLN A 402 16.10 15.63 -15.95
CA GLN A 402 16.85 14.43 -15.60
C GLN A 402 15.91 13.26 -15.24
N THR A 403 14.88 13.51 -14.44
CA THR A 403 13.90 12.50 -14.05
C THR A 403 13.05 12.04 -15.24
N LEU A 404 12.61 12.95 -16.10
CA LEU A 404 11.87 12.60 -17.32
C LEU A 404 12.72 11.71 -18.24
N ALA A 405 13.97 12.09 -18.51
CA ALA A 405 14.89 11.28 -19.31
C ALA A 405 15.17 9.90 -18.69
N LEU A 406 15.25 9.81 -17.35
CA LEU A 406 15.36 8.53 -16.65
C LEU A 406 14.11 7.66 -16.86
N ILE A 407 12.91 8.24 -16.72
CA ILE A 407 11.65 7.51 -16.91
C ILE A 407 11.53 7.02 -18.34
N GLU A 408 11.83 7.87 -19.34
CA GLU A 408 11.87 7.49 -20.76
C GLU A 408 12.87 6.34 -21.00
N SER A 409 14.08 6.44 -20.46
CA SER A 409 15.09 5.38 -20.60
C SER A 409 14.60 4.04 -20.03
N LEU A 410 13.93 4.05 -18.87
CA LEU A 410 13.35 2.84 -18.29
C LEU A 410 12.20 2.30 -19.15
N ALA A 411 11.36 3.18 -19.69
CA ALA A 411 10.24 2.80 -20.56
C ALA A 411 10.74 2.15 -21.86
N CYS A 412 11.77 2.71 -22.49
CA CYS A 412 12.43 2.11 -23.65
C CYS A 412 13.03 0.73 -23.35
N GLN A 413 13.64 0.57 -22.18
CA GLN A 413 14.19 -0.72 -21.75
C GLN A 413 13.08 -1.78 -21.62
N VAL A 414 11.94 -1.43 -21.02
CA VAL A 414 10.78 -2.34 -20.89
C VAL A 414 10.25 -2.73 -22.26
N LEU A 415 10.04 -1.78 -23.18
CA LEU A 415 9.59 -2.07 -24.54
C LEU A 415 10.54 -3.00 -25.30
N TYR A 416 11.85 -2.75 -25.19
CA TYR A 416 12.85 -3.57 -25.87
C TYR A 416 12.85 -5.00 -25.32
N GLN A 417 12.73 -5.17 -24.00
CA GLN A 417 12.61 -6.48 -23.37
C GLN A 417 11.34 -7.23 -23.82
N GLU A 418 10.21 -6.54 -23.89
CA GLU A 418 8.95 -7.13 -24.36
C GLU A 418 9.05 -7.57 -25.83
N GLN A 419 9.63 -6.73 -26.69
CA GLN A 419 9.84 -7.06 -28.10
C GLN A 419 10.76 -8.29 -28.27
N GLN A 420 11.85 -8.35 -27.51
CA GLN A 420 12.76 -9.50 -27.52
C GLN A 420 12.04 -10.79 -27.12
N GLN A 421 11.24 -10.75 -26.04
CA GLN A 421 10.47 -11.91 -25.59
C GLN A 421 9.48 -12.41 -26.64
N ARG A 422 8.82 -11.49 -27.37
CA ARG A 422 7.92 -11.86 -28.46
C ARG A 422 8.65 -12.54 -29.62
N LEU A 423 9.83 -12.03 -29.97
CA LEU A 423 10.69 -12.60 -31.02
C LEU A 423 11.23 -13.98 -30.65
N THR A 424 11.61 -14.22 -29.39
CA THR A 424 12.05 -15.54 -28.92
C THR A 424 10.90 -16.54 -28.86
N ASN A 425 9.72 -16.12 -28.41
CA ASN A 425 8.54 -16.99 -28.35
C ASN A 425 8.06 -17.41 -29.76
N HIS A 426 8.20 -16.55 -30.77
CA HIS A 426 7.93 -16.91 -32.17
C HIS A 426 8.93 -17.91 -32.77
N GLN A 427 10.17 -17.96 -32.28
CA GLN A 427 11.18 -18.94 -32.72
C GLN A 427 11.06 -20.31 -32.05
N GLN A 428 10.37 -20.41 -30.90
CA GLN A 428 10.17 -21.66 -30.15
C GLN A 428 8.84 -22.36 -30.45
N ALA A 429 7.97 -21.79 -31.29
CA ALA A 429 6.83 -22.52 -31.82
C ALA A 429 7.36 -23.72 -32.64
N PRO A 430 6.85 -24.96 -32.44
CA PRO A 430 7.26 -26.08 -33.29
C PRO A 430 7.03 -25.68 -34.75
N PRO A 431 7.93 -26.05 -35.68
CA PRO A 431 7.64 -25.86 -37.08
C PRO A 431 6.28 -26.51 -37.33
N GLY A 432 5.29 -25.70 -37.71
CA GLY A 432 4.00 -26.22 -38.13
C GLY A 432 4.26 -27.33 -39.16
N PRO A 433 3.40 -28.36 -39.22
CA PRO A 433 3.60 -29.48 -40.14
C PRO A 433 3.91 -28.91 -41.54
N PRO A 434 4.92 -29.44 -42.25
CA PRO A 434 5.27 -28.94 -43.57
C PRO A 434 4.01 -28.91 -44.41
N ALA A 435 3.77 -27.78 -45.11
CA ALA A 435 2.58 -27.62 -45.93
C ALA A 435 2.51 -28.79 -46.94
N THR A 436 1.60 -29.74 -46.70
CA THR A 436 1.43 -30.89 -47.57
C THR A 436 0.69 -30.43 -48.82
N TYR A 437 1.41 -30.01 -49.85
CA TYR A 437 0.81 -29.72 -51.15
C TYR A 437 0.40 -31.01 -51.83
N VAL A 438 -0.89 -31.15 -52.17
CA VAL A 438 -1.40 -32.27 -52.95
C VAL A 438 -1.38 -31.87 -54.42
N TYR A 439 -0.68 -32.62 -55.26
CA TYR A 439 -0.65 -32.40 -56.71
C TYR A 439 -1.64 -33.35 -57.40
N ALA A 440 -2.66 -32.79 -58.07
CA ALA A 440 -3.63 -33.56 -58.84
C ALA A 440 -4.08 -32.76 -60.08
N ASN A 441 -4.26 -33.44 -61.21
CA ASN A 441 -4.73 -32.83 -62.48
C ASN A 441 -3.95 -31.58 -62.93
N GLY A 442 -2.64 -31.50 -62.68
CA GLY A 442 -1.81 -30.38 -63.14
C GLY A 442 -1.82 -29.14 -62.24
N TYR A 443 -2.51 -29.18 -61.09
CA TYR A 443 -2.60 -28.05 -60.15
C TYR A 443 -2.14 -28.46 -58.75
N TYR A 444 -1.52 -27.51 -58.04
CA TYR A 444 -1.10 -27.66 -56.65
C TYR A 444 -2.24 -27.21 -55.73
N TYR A 445 -2.71 -28.10 -54.86
CA TYR A 445 -3.73 -27.82 -53.85
C TYR A 445 -3.06 -27.71 -52.47
N ALA A 446 -3.19 -26.54 -51.83
CA ALA A 446 -2.83 -26.36 -50.44
C ALA A 446 -4.05 -26.71 -49.56
N PRO A 447 -3.89 -27.53 -48.50
CA PRO A 447 -4.99 -27.82 -47.60
C PRO A 447 -5.40 -26.54 -46.85
N VAL A 448 -6.68 -26.17 -46.93
CA VAL A 448 -7.25 -25.11 -46.09
C VAL A 448 -7.33 -25.65 -44.67
N ILE A 449 -6.36 -25.27 -43.84
CA ILE A 449 -6.42 -25.51 -42.40
C ILE A 449 -7.47 -24.52 -41.87
N PRO A 450 -8.60 -24.98 -41.28
CA PRO A 450 -9.49 -24.07 -40.59
C PRO A 450 -8.68 -23.44 -39.46
N ALA A 451 -8.48 -22.12 -39.51
CA ALA A 451 -7.82 -21.42 -38.43
C ALA A 451 -8.63 -21.67 -37.15
N ALA A 452 -8.12 -22.55 -36.28
CA ALA A 452 -8.57 -22.60 -34.90
C ALA A 452 -8.36 -21.20 -34.34
N CYS A 453 -9.48 -20.56 -33.99
CA CYS A 453 -9.60 -19.19 -33.55
C CYS A 453 -8.59 -18.88 -32.45
N TYR A 454 -7.50 -18.22 -32.78
CA TYR A 454 -6.91 -17.26 -31.86
C TYR A 454 -7.68 -15.97 -32.07
N THR A 455 -8.67 -15.72 -31.20
CA THR A 455 -9.30 -14.40 -31.10
C THR A 455 -8.25 -13.42 -30.60
N CYS A 456 -7.50 -12.84 -31.54
CA CYS A 456 -6.76 -11.62 -31.31
C CYS A 456 -7.77 -10.49 -31.24
N THR A 457 -8.08 -10.04 -30.02
CA THR A 457 -8.89 -8.83 -29.78
C THR A 457 -8.02 -7.59 -29.99
N CYS A 458 -7.59 -7.34 -31.22
CA CYS A 458 -7.16 -6.01 -31.65
C CYS A 458 -8.26 -5.38 -32.50
N ASN A 459 -9.24 -4.78 -31.82
CA ASN A 459 -10.10 -3.78 -32.44
C ASN A 459 -9.26 -2.53 -32.70
N SER A 460 -8.77 -2.36 -33.92
CA SER A 460 -8.60 -1.03 -34.50
C SER A 460 -8.71 -1.12 -36.01
N TRP A 461 -9.78 -0.53 -36.54
CA TRP A 461 -10.04 -0.39 -37.96
C TRP A 461 -8.91 0.39 -38.64
N MET A 462 -8.39 -0.16 -39.74
CA MET A 462 -7.99 0.66 -40.88
C MET A 462 -8.44 -0.04 -42.16
N ALA A 463 -9.30 0.65 -42.89
CA ALA A 463 -9.75 0.25 -44.21
C ALA A 463 -8.61 0.38 -45.22
N CYS A 464 -8.28 -0.70 -45.91
CA CYS A 464 -7.45 -0.63 -47.12
C CYS A 464 -8.31 -0.06 -48.25
N SER A 465 -7.95 1.13 -48.72
CA SER A 465 -8.38 1.63 -50.03
C SER A 465 -7.37 1.15 -51.08
N SER A 466 -7.89 0.91 -52.28
CA SER A 466 -7.34 0.23 -53.46
C SER A 466 -5.89 0.51 -53.84
#